data_AF-A0A379WRT5-F1
#
_entry.id   AF-A0A379WRT5-F1
#
_cell.length_a   1.000
_cell.length_b   1.000
_cell.length_c   1.000
_cell.angle_alpha   90.00
_cell.angle_beta   90.00
_cell.angle_gamma   90.00
#
_symmetry.space_group_name_H-M   'P 1'
#
loop_
_entity.id
_entity.type
_entity.pdbx_description
1 polymer ?
#
loop_
_entity_poly.entity_id
_entity_poly.type
_entity_poly.pdbx_seq_one_letter_code
_entity_poly.pdbx_strand_id
1 'polypeptide(L)'
;MANHPLQNMITRAVITAIDTVRKCQNAGLKLIAGEKKENVEHLEPYGFTSAAQNGAEAVVLFPGGDRSHGVAVVVADRRFRLKGLARGEVALYDDQGQSVTLTRAGIVINGGGKPVIFTNATKARF
;
A
#
# COMPACT_ATOMS: atom_id res chain seq x y z
N MET A 1 33.97 13.33 -2.06
CA MET A 1 32.56 13.74 -2.23
C MET A 1 31.92 13.67 -0.86
N ALA A 2 31.35 14.75 -0.34
CA ALA A 2 30.74 14.72 1.00
C ALA A 2 29.55 13.77 0.98
N ASN A 3 29.60 12.71 1.80
CA ASN A 3 28.45 11.86 2.03
C ASN A 3 27.41 12.72 2.76
N HIS A 4 26.24 12.93 2.17
CA HIS A 4 25.13 13.65 2.79
C HIS A 4 24.12 12.63 3.32
N PRO A 5 24.42 11.93 4.44
CA PRO A 5 23.63 10.80 4.90
C PRO A 5 22.15 11.17 5.08
N LEU A 6 21.87 12.39 5.56
CA LEU A 6 20.51 12.93 5.72
C LEU A 6 19.73 13.02 4.40
N GLN A 7 20.38 13.41 3.30
CA GLN A 7 19.70 13.52 1.99
C GLN A 7 19.38 12.14 1.41
N ASN A 8 20.11 11.11 1.80
CA ASN A 8 19.92 9.75 1.31
C ASN A 8 18.88 8.94 2.10
N MET A 9 18.40 9.43 3.25
CA MET A 9 17.55 8.64 4.15
C MET A 9 16.14 8.39 3.64
N ILE A 10 15.55 9.31 2.87
CA ILE A 10 14.13 9.25 2.50
C ILE A 10 13.99 9.61 1.03
N THR A 11 13.20 8.84 0.30
CA THR A 11 12.83 9.21 -1.07
C THR A 11 11.45 8.70 -1.45
N ARG A 12 10.92 9.25 -2.54
CA ARG A 12 9.72 8.73 -3.19
C ARG A 12 10.12 7.73 -4.27
N ALA A 13 9.28 6.73 -4.47
CA ALA A 13 9.45 5.73 -5.50
C ALA A 13 8.12 5.41 -6.19
N VAL A 14 8.21 4.68 -7.29
CA VAL A 14 7.08 4.07 -7.99
C VAL A 14 7.28 2.57 -8.01
N ILE A 15 6.22 1.82 -7.70
CA ILE A 15 6.19 0.35 -7.76
C ILE A 15 6.34 -0.11 -9.20
N THR A 16 7.29 -1.02 -9.43
CA THR A 16 7.51 -1.70 -10.72
C THR A 16 7.24 -3.20 -10.63
N ALA A 17 7.25 -3.77 -9.43
CA ALA A 17 6.87 -5.16 -9.14
C ALA A 17 6.52 -5.33 -7.66
N ILE A 18 5.71 -6.33 -7.34
CA ILE A 18 5.44 -6.80 -5.98
C ILE A 18 5.52 -8.33 -5.96
N ASP A 19 6.21 -8.88 -4.95
CA ASP A 19 6.27 -10.30 -4.63
C ASP A 19 5.56 -10.56 -3.29
N THR A 20 4.36 -11.14 -3.38
CA THR A 20 3.48 -11.46 -2.24
C THR A 20 3.68 -12.86 -1.68
N VAL A 21 4.61 -13.67 -2.21
CA VAL A 21 4.81 -15.05 -1.76
C VAL A 21 5.67 -15.09 -0.50
N ARG A 22 6.52 -14.08 -0.31
CA ARG A 22 7.44 -13.98 0.83
C ARG A 22 6.73 -13.52 2.11
N LYS A 23 7.31 -13.86 3.27
CA LYS A 23 6.78 -13.48 4.59
C LYS A 23 6.74 -11.98 4.81
N CYS A 24 7.81 -11.29 4.39
CA CYS A 24 7.80 -9.85 4.19
C CYS A 24 7.69 -9.64 2.68
N GLN A 25 6.70 -8.86 2.26
CA GLN A 25 6.46 -8.59 0.86
C GLN A 25 7.66 -7.84 0.29
N ASN A 26 8.12 -8.21 -0.91
CA ASN A 26 9.20 -7.50 -1.58
C ASN A 26 8.65 -6.63 -2.71
N ALA A 27 9.24 -5.45 -2.89
CA ALA A 27 8.90 -4.51 -3.94
C ALA A 27 10.10 -4.27 -4.89
N GLY A 28 9.79 -4.24 -6.18
CA GLY A 28 10.62 -3.59 -7.20
C GLY A 28 10.22 -2.13 -7.30
N LEU A 29 11.20 -1.22 -7.33
CA LEU A 29 11.00 0.21 -7.22
C LEU A 29 11.81 0.99 -8.26
N LYS A 30 11.20 2.05 -8.78
CA LYS A 30 11.90 3.15 -9.48
C LYS A 30 11.89 4.39 -8.60
N LEU A 31 13.06 4.79 -8.11
CA LEU A 31 13.28 5.95 -7.25
C LEU A 31 13.36 7.24 -8.09
N ILE A 32 13.42 8.39 -7.41
CA ILE A 32 13.73 9.69 -8.03
C ILE A 32 15.04 9.59 -8.83
N ALA A 33 15.11 10.32 -9.94
CA ALA A 33 16.21 10.26 -10.92
C ALA A 33 16.36 8.91 -11.66
N GLY A 34 15.43 7.97 -11.47
CA GLY A 34 15.33 6.74 -12.26
C GLY A 34 16.18 5.56 -11.76
N GLU A 35 16.79 5.68 -10.58
CA GLU A 35 17.47 4.56 -9.91
C GLU A 35 16.47 3.41 -9.69
N LYS A 36 16.85 2.19 -10.08
CA LYS A 36 16.05 0.99 -9.86
C LYS A 36 16.54 0.24 -8.63
N LYS A 37 15.60 -0.31 -7.86
CA LYS A 37 15.87 -1.26 -6.77
C LYS A 37 14.95 -2.44 -6.91
N GLU A 38 15.48 -3.61 -6.57
CA GLU A 38 14.73 -4.85 -6.51
C GLU A 38 14.85 -5.43 -5.11
N ASN A 39 13.90 -6.29 -4.72
CA ASN A 39 13.88 -6.95 -3.41
C ASN A 39 13.90 -5.97 -2.22
N VAL A 40 13.27 -4.80 -2.37
CA VAL A 40 13.10 -3.85 -1.26
C VAL A 40 12.00 -4.36 -0.35
N GLU A 41 12.26 -4.47 0.94
CA GLU A 41 11.24 -4.92 1.90
C GLU A 41 10.10 -3.90 1.96
N HIS A 42 8.86 -4.38 1.86
CA HIS A 42 7.65 -3.61 2.09
C HIS A 42 7.06 -4.01 3.44
N LEU A 43 7.28 -3.16 4.44
CA LEU A 43 6.74 -3.39 5.78
C LEU A 43 5.28 -2.93 5.83
N GLU A 44 4.38 -3.89 5.97
CA GLU A 44 2.94 -3.66 6.05
C GLU A 44 2.49 -3.60 7.51
N PRO A 45 1.54 -2.70 7.87
CA PRO A 45 0.93 -2.72 9.19
C PRO A 45 0.26 -4.07 9.47
N TYR A 46 0.43 -4.60 10.68
CA TYR A 46 -0.21 -5.87 11.07
C TYR A 46 -1.73 -5.83 10.83
N GLY A 47 -2.27 -6.88 10.20
CA GLY A 47 -3.68 -6.99 9.84
C GLY A 47 -4.05 -6.31 8.51
N PHE A 48 -3.10 -5.66 7.84
CA PHE A 48 -3.28 -5.05 6.52
C PHE A 48 -2.25 -5.63 5.55
N THR A 49 -2.70 -6.06 4.37
CA THR A 49 -1.81 -6.43 3.28
C THR A 49 -2.42 -5.97 1.96
N SER A 50 -1.58 -5.53 1.03
CA SER A 50 -2.00 -5.06 -0.28
C SER A 50 -0.99 -5.43 -1.36
N ALA A 51 -1.49 -5.84 -2.52
CA ALA A 51 -0.71 -6.07 -3.73
C ALA A 51 -0.98 -4.92 -4.71
N ALA A 52 -0.39 -3.75 -4.44
CA ALA A 52 -0.63 -2.56 -5.25
C ALA A 52 -0.22 -2.74 -6.72
N GLN A 53 -0.95 -2.09 -7.62
CA GLN A 53 -0.66 -2.12 -9.05
C GLN A 53 0.67 -1.43 -9.37
N ASN A 54 1.32 -1.86 -10.44
CA ASN A 54 2.46 -1.13 -11.00
C ASN A 54 2.06 0.33 -11.29
N GLY A 55 2.95 1.25 -10.97
CA GLY A 55 2.66 2.69 -11.01
C GLY A 55 2.15 3.27 -9.68
N ALA A 56 1.87 2.44 -8.67
CA ALA A 56 1.60 2.92 -7.31
C ALA A 56 2.83 3.64 -6.75
N GLU A 57 2.62 4.58 -5.84
CA GLU A 57 3.67 5.41 -5.28
C GLU A 57 4.08 4.89 -3.91
N ALA A 58 5.38 4.96 -3.60
CA ALA A 58 5.91 4.54 -2.32
C ALA A 58 6.75 5.63 -1.66
N VAL A 59 6.80 5.59 -0.32
CA VAL A 59 7.85 6.25 0.46
C VAL A 59 8.83 5.18 0.95
N VAL A 60 10.10 5.41 0.68
CA VAL A 60 11.18 4.47 0.99
C VAL A 60 12.13 5.12 1.98
N LEU A 61 12.45 4.40 3.04
CA LEU A 61 13.45 4.77 4.03
C LEU A 61 14.73 3.98 3.78
N PHE A 62 15.87 4.62 4.02
CA PHE A 62 17.21 4.04 3.96
C PHE A 62 17.90 4.28 5.31
N PRO A 63 17.81 3.32 6.26
CA PRO A 63 18.44 3.45 7.57
C PRO A 63 19.93 3.79 7.46
N GLY A 64 20.39 4.80 8.20
CA GLY A 64 21.78 5.28 8.14
C GLY A 64 22.20 5.92 6.80
N GLY A 65 21.26 6.11 5.86
CA GLY A 65 21.56 6.57 4.49
C GLY A 65 22.12 5.47 3.58
N ASP A 66 22.12 4.20 4.01
CA ASP A 66 22.55 3.06 3.20
C ASP A 66 21.53 2.76 2.11
N ARG A 67 21.85 3.16 0.87
CA ARG A 67 20.96 2.94 -0.28
C ARG A 67 20.83 1.47 -0.68
N SER A 68 21.66 0.56 -0.18
CA SER A 68 21.52 -0.88 -0.45
C SER A 68 20.39 -1.52 0.36
N HIS A 69 20.00 -0.90 1.49
CA HIS A 69 19.01 -1.42 2.42
C HIS A 69 17.80 -0.47 2.50
N GLY A 70 16.97 -0.52 1.45
CA GLY A 70 15.72 0.23 1.41
C GLY A 70 14.59 -0.51 2.11
N VAL A 71 13.67 0.26 2.72
CA VAL A 71 12.42 -0.25 3.27
C VAL A 71 11.26 0.64 2.81
N ALA A 72 10.31 0.07 2.07
CA ALA A 72 9.07 0.74 1.73
C ALA A 72 8.12 0.69 2.94
N VAL A 73 7.69 1.86 3.42
CA VAL A 73 6.87 1.99 4.65
C VAL A 73 5.44 2.44 4.39
N VAL A 74 5.18 2.98 3.20
CA VAL A 74 3.84 3.33 2.72
C VAL A 74 3.82 3.11 1.22
N VAL A 75 2.79 2.42 0.74
CA VAL A 75 2.45 2.31 -0.68
C VAL A 75 1.04 2.84 -0.87
N ALA A 76 0.86 3.75 -1.83
CA ALA A 76 -0.41 4.39 -2.14
C ALA A 76 -0.65 4.42 -3.64
N ASP A 77 -1.86 4.03 -4.04
CA ASP A 77 -2.31 4.18 -5.43
C ASP A 77 -3.42 5.23 -5.53
N ARG A 78 -3.02 6.45 -5.88
CA ARG A 78 -3.95 7.58 -5.99
C ARG A 78 -4.96 7.43 -7.12
N ARG A 79 -4.76 6.51 -8.07
CA ARG A 79 -5.72 6.23 -9.16
C ARG A 79 -7.04 5.70 -8.61
N PHE A 80 -6.97 4.94 -7.51
CA PHE A 80 -8.10 4.22 -6.93
C PHE A 80 -8.53 4.76 -5.56
N ARG A 81 -7.84 5.78 -5.03
CA ARG A 81 -8.16 6.38 -3.73
C ARG A 81 -9.62 6.84 -3.69
N LEU A 82 -10.39 6.28 -2.75
CA LEU A 82 -11.73 6.78 -2.47
C LEU A 82 -11.72 8.25 -2.07
N LYS A 83 -12.69 9.03 -2.58
CA LYS A 83 -12.83 10.47 -2.35
C LYS A 83 -14.18 10.76 -1.68
N GLY A 84 -14.31 11.93 -1.07
CA GLY A 84 -15.60 12.42 -0.55
C GLY A 84 -16.03 11.85 0.81
N LEU A 85 -15.13 11.19 1.56
CA LEU A 85 -15.42 10.76 2.93
C LEU A 85 -15.67 11.96 3.86
N ALA A 86 -16.65 11.84 4.75
CA ALA A 86 -16.81 12.78 5.84
C ALA A 86 -15.64 12.62 6.84
N ARG A 87 -15.36 13.68 7.61
CA ARG A 87 -14.23 13.66 8.57
C ARG A 87 -14.37 12.49 9.54
N GLY A 88 -13.31 11.68 9.61
CA GLY A 88 -13.15 10.50 10.47
C GLY A 88 -13.95 9.26 10.06
N GLU A 89 -14.51 9.24 8.86
CA GLU A 89 -14.84 7.99 8.18
C GLU A 89 -13.56 7.33 7.65
N VAL A 90 -13.56 6.00 7.57
CA VAL A 90 -12.42 5.21 7.08
C VAL A 90 -12.91 4.12 6.14
N ALA A 91 -12.06 3.73 5.19
CA ALA A 91 -12.42 2.73 4.20
C ALA A 91 -11.24 1.85 3.80
N LEU A 92 -11.55 0.58 3.53
CA LEU A 92 -10.74 -0.35 2.75
C LEU A 92 -11.31 -0.38 1.33
N TYR A 93 -10.46 -0.38 0.31
CA TYR A 93 -10.88 -0.33 -1.09
C TYR A 93 -9.85 -0.99 -2.02
N ASP A 94 -10.27 -1.34 -3.23
CA ASP A 94 -9.41 -1.89 -4.27
C ASP A 94 -9.50 -1.11 -5.60
N ASP A 95 -8.78 -1.59 -6.62
CA ASP A 95 -8.74 -1.01 -7.96
C ASP A 95 -9.99 -1.28 -8.80
N GLN A 96 -10.87 -2.16 -8.32
CA GLN A 96 -12.06 -2.62 -9.03
C GLN A 96 -13.35 -2.02 -8.45
N GLY A 97 -13.25 -1.03 -7.56
CA GLY A 97 -14.37 -0.30 -6.97
C GLY A 97 -15.05 -1.01 -5.79
N GLN A 98 -14.46 -2.09 -5.26
CA GLN A 98 -14.94 -2.74 -4.05
C GLN A 98 -14.50 -1.93 -2.82
N SER A 99 -15.33 -1.90 -1.77
CA SER A 99 -14.95 -1.26 -0.51
C SER A 99 -15.72 -1.73 0.71
N VAL A 100 -15.10 -1.58 1.88
CA VAL A 100 -15.75 -1.61 3.20
C VAL A 100 -15.50 -0.25 3.84
N THR A 101 -16.58 0.51 4.08
CA THR A 101 -16.51 1.88 4.59
C THR A 101 -17.22 1.98 5.94
N LEU A 102 -16.50 2.44 6.96
CA LEU A 102 -17.07 2.82 8.24
C LEU A 102 -17.53 4.28 8.13
N THR A 103 -18.81 4.47 7.83
CA THR A 103 -19.43 5.80 7.69
C THR A 103 -19.96 6.31 9.02
N ARG A 104 -20.42 7.56 9.07
CA ARG A 104 -21.13 8.10 10.24
C ARG A 104 -22.50 7.50 10.48
N ALA A 105 -23.12 6.90 9.45
CA ALA A 105 -24.43 6.28 9.53
C ALA A 105 -24.38 4.75 9.75
N GLY A 106 -23.21 4.13 9.64
CA GLY A 106 -23.03 2.68 9.74
C GLY A 106 -21.98 2.14 8.77
N ILE A 107 -21.89 0.82 8.67
CA ILE A 107 -20.93 0.14 7.78
C ILE A 107 -21.57 -0.07 6.41
N VAL A 108 -20.88 0.39 5.36
CA VAL A 108 -21.28 0.15 3.97
C VAL A 108 -20.29 -0.81 3.33
N ILE A 109 -20.79 -1.94 2.84
CA ILE A 109 -20.03 -2.91 2.05
C ILE A 109 -20.46 -2.77 0.60
N ASN A 110 -19.57 -2.28 -0.26
CA ASN A 110 -19.79 -2.16 -1.69
C ASN A 110 -19.00 -3.26 -2.42
N GLY A 111 -19.71 -4.19 -3.06
CA GLY A 111 -19.12 -5.29 -3.82
C GLY A 111 -18.60 -4.89 -5.22
N GLY A 112 -18.74 -3.63 -5.65
CA GLY A 112 -18.27 -3.20 -6.97
C GLY A 112 -18.93 -3.97 -8.14
N GLY A 113 -20.18 -4.40 -7.95
CA GLY A 113 -20.90 -5.27 -8.90
C GLY A 113 -20.55 -6.76 -8.82
N LYS A 114 -19.74 -7.19 -7.83
CA LYS A 114 -19.34 -8.58 -7.61
C LYS A 114 -20.03 -9.18 -6.38
N PRO A 115 -20.05 -10.51 -6.25
CA PRO A 115 -20.56 -11.19 -5.05
C PRO A 115 -19.79 -10.77 -3.79
N VAL A 116 -20.53 -10.53 -2.70
CA VAL A 116 -19.97 -10.45 -1.35
C VAL A 116 -20.10 -11.84 -0.72
N ILE A 117 -18.97 -12.50 -0.47
CA ILE A 117 -18.93 -13.89 0.02
C ILE A 117 -18.46 -13.91 1.47
N PHE A 118 -19.26 -14.50 2.35
CA PHE A 118 -18.88 -14.79 3.73
C PHE A 118 -18.51 -16.28 3.84
N THR A 119 -17.26 -16.58 4.20
CA THR A 119 -16.78 -17.96 4.39
C THR A 119 -16.63 -18.26 5.87
N ASN A 120 -16.91 -19.50 6.28
CA ASN A 120 -16.80 -19.98 7.67
C ASN A 120 -17.57 -19.13 8.72
N ALA A 121 -18.61 -18.40 8.30
CA ALA A 121 -19.47 -17.67 9.21
C ALA A 121 -20.46 -18.64 9.87
N THR A 122 -20.49 -18.68 11.21
CA THR A 122 -21.46 -19.49 11.96
C THR A 122 -22.90 -19.00 11.77
N LYS A 123 -23.09 -17.69 11.52
CA LYS A 123 -24.36 -17.07 11.18
C LYS A 123 -24.13 -15.73 10.47
N ALA A 124 -24.88 -15.45 9.43
CA ALA A 124 -25.03 -14.10 8.85
C ALA A 124 -26.48 -13.63 9.08
N ARG A 125 -26.67 -12.37 9.45
CA ARG A 125 -27.99 -11.71 9.52
C ARG A 125 -27.87 -10.38 8.78
N PHE A 126 -28.91 -10.03 8.04
CA PHE A 126 -29.02 -8.79 7.27
C PHE A 126 -30.22 -8.00 7.79
#